data_AF-A0A1B9IM68-F1
#
_entry.id   AF-A0A1B9IM68-F1
#
_cell.length_a   1.000
_cell.length_b   1.000
_cell.length_c   1.000
_cell.angle_alpha   90.00
_cell.angle_beta   90.00
_cell.angle_gamma   90.00
#
_symmetry.space_group_name_H-M   'P 1'
#
loop_
_entity.id
_entity.type
_entity.pdbx_description
1 polymer ?
#
loop_
_entity_poly.entity_id
_entity_poly.type
_entity_poly.pdbx_seq_one_letter_code
_entity_poly.pdbx_strand_id
1 'polypeptide(L)'
;MLNEELSTDMDRITQLQDAILDLLTITSTSIDYITKRTEFEQTSNTIPTTLQTPLAANRQEYKASIETFVNDIVRRSKDIKALIANLPKKDDSSQRATRLSELQEELSTANEEYKIALAQSEELLLELQSALDQALGEDSPYIPIPTKIISSTLDEDNNQRNTTVGEGAGQEGNTIIDA
;
A
#
# COMPACT_ATOMS: atom_id res chain seq x y z
N MET A 1 -1.94 -6.98 -15.48
CA MET A 1 -1.50 -8.19 -14.74
C MET A 1 -0.40 -7.87 -13.73
N LEU A 2 0.65 -7.12 -14.06
CA LEU A 2 1.73 -6.82 -13.09
C LEU A 2 1.34 -5.85 -11.95
N ASN A 3 0.54 -4.83 -12.24
CA ASN A 3 0.00 -3.92 -11.21
C ASN A 3 -0.91 -4.65 -10.22
N GLU A 4 -1.61 -5.67 -10.70
CA GLU A 4 -2.50 -6.49 -9.87
C GLU A 4 -1.69 -7.40 -8.95
N GLU A 5 -0.60 -8.01 -9.44
CA GLU A 5 0.33 -8.78 -8.62
C GLU A 5 1.05 -7.92 -7.58
N LEU A 6 1.55 -6.73 -7.96
CA LEU A 6 2.24 -5.82 -7.03
C LEU A 6 1.27 -5.23 -5.99
N SER A 7 0.04 -4.90 -6.41
CA SER A 7 -1.01 -4.46 -5.51
C SER A 7 -1.45 -5.59 -4.57
N THR A 8 -1.53 -6.83 -5.05
CA THR A 8 -1.87 -8.00 -4.24
C THR A 8 -0.76 -8.34 -3.24
N ASP A 9 0.50 -8.20 -3.62
CA ASP A 9 1.65 -8.39 -2.74
C ASP A 9 1.70 -7.33 -1.64
N MET A 10 1.47 -6.06 -1.99
CA MET A 10 1.42 -4.95 -1.02
C MET A 10 0.22 -5.06 -0.07
N ASP A 11 -0.92 -5.52 -0.58
CA ASP A 11 -2.11 -5.80 0.22
C ASP A 11 -1.86 -6.94 1.23
N ARG A 12 -1.21 -8.03 0.80
CA ARG A 12 -0.83 -9.14 1.70
C ARG A 12 0.17 -8.74 2.79
N ILE A 13 1.13 -7.89 2.47
CA ILE A 13 2.09 -7.37 3.45
C ILE A 13 1.38 -6.48 4.48
N THR A 14 0.49 -5.59 4.02
CA THR A 14 -0.33 -4.76 4.91
C THR A 14 -1.20 -5.61 5.82
N GLN A 15 -1.86 -6.64 5.27
CA GLN A 15 -2.67 -7.58 6.05
C GLN A 15 -1.85 -8.33 7.12
N LEU A 16 -0.62 -8.74 6.80
CA LEU A 16 0.27 -9.36 7.79
C LEU A 16 0.65 -8.37 8.90
N GLN A 17 0.99 -7.14 8.53
CA GLN A 17 1.35 -6.10 9.48
C GLN A 17 0.19 -5.80 10.44
N ASP A 18 -1.01 -5.64 9.91
CA ASP A 18 -2.22 -5.43 10.70
C ASP A 18 -2.46 -6.61 11.63
N ALA A 19 -2.38 -7.85 11.14
CA ALA A 19 -2.56 -9.05 11.95
C ALA A 19 -1.56 -9.16 13.11
N ILE A 20 -0.30 -8.74 12.90
CA ILE A 20 0.73 -8.70 13.95
C ILE A 20 0.44 -7.62 15.00
N LEU A 21 0.08 -6.41 14.55
CA LEU A 21 -0.32 -5.31 15.44
C LEU A 21 -1.54 -5.71 16.29
N ASP A 22 -2.49 -6.38 15.66
CA ASP A 22 -3.68 -6.92 16.28
C ASP A 22 -3.33 -7.98 17.34
N LEU A 23 -2.45 -8.92 17.04
CA LEU A 23 -1.98 -9.92 18.02
C LEU A 23 -1.30 -9.25 19.22
N LEU A 24 -0.45 -8.25 18.98
CA LEU A 24 0.26 -7.53 20.02
C LEU A 24 -0.72 -6.74 20.92
N THR A 25 -1.70 -6.08 20.30
CA THR A 25 -2.74 -5.32 21.00
C THR A 25 -3.60 -6.20 21.89
N ILE A 26 -4.01 -7.38 21.40
CA ILE A 26 -4.77 -8.33 22.22
C ILE A 26 -3.92 -8.90 23.34
N THR A 27 -2.65 -9.21 23.06
CA THR A 27 -1.74 -9.72 24.08
C THR A 27 -1.55 -8.70 25.21
N SER A 28 -1.29 -7.43 24.88
CA SER A 28 -1.14 -6.38 25.90
C SER A 28 -2.42 -6.17 26.70
N THR A 29 -3.58 -6.11 26.03
CA THR A 29 -4.88 -5.96 26.67
C THR A 29 -5.22 -7.15 27.58
N SER A 30 -4.84 -8.37 27.17
CA SER A 30 -5.05 -9.58 27.98
C SER A 30 -4.18 -9.59 29.24
N ILE A 31 -2.92 -9.15 29.15
CA ILE A 31 -2.02 -8.99 30.30
C ILE A 31 -2.56 -7.92 31.24
N ASP A 32 -3.01 -6.79 30.70
CA ASP A 32 -3.64 -5.72 31.47
C ASP A 32 -4.89 -6.20 32.20
N TYR A 33 -5.71 -7.02 31.56
CA TYR A 33 -6.89 -7.62 32.18
C TYR A 33 -6.51 -8.57 33.32
N ILE A 34 -5.56 -9.48 33.08
CA ILE A 34 -5.07 -10.46 34.06
C ILE A 34 -4.49 -9.76 35.29
N THR A 35 -3.68 -8.73 35.09
CA THR A 35 -3.01 -8.01 36.18
C THR A 35 -3.96 -7.14 37.00
N LYS A 36 -4.94 -6.48 36.37
CA LYS A 36 -5.85 -5.54 37.04
C LYS A 36 -7.09 -6.19 37.65
N ARG A 37 -7.51 -7.37 37.16
CA ARG A 37 -8.76 -8.04 37.60
C ARG A 37 -8.56 -9.33 38.38
N THR A 38 -7.33 -9.68 38.75
CA THR A 38 -7.07 -10.85 39.60
C THR A 38 -7.57 -10.62 41.03
N GLU A 39 -8.28 -11.61 41.57
CA GLU A 39 -8.61 -11.73 42.99
C GLU A 39 -7.44 -12.34 43.76
N PHE A 40 -7.27 -11.94 45.03
CA PHE A 40 -6.34 -12.60 45.93
C PHE A 40 -6.98 -13.87 46.50
N GLU A 41 -6.36 -15.02 46.28
CA GLU A 41 -6.83 -16.30 46.84
C GLU A 41 -6.32 -16.46 48.27
N GLN A 42 -7.24 -16.70 49.21
CA GLN A 42 -6.91 -16.94 50.61
C GLN A 42 -6.37 -18.37 50.76
N THR A 43 -5.07 -18.51 51.01
CA THR A 43 -4.41 -19.81 51.15
C THR A 43 -4.60 -20.45 52.54
N SER A 44 -5.02 -19.68 53.53
CA SER A 44 -5.25 -20.16 54.90
C SER A 44 -6.51 -19.54 55.52
N ASN A 45 -7.43 -20.39 55.96
CA ASN A 45 -8.72 -20.00 56.56
C ASN A 45 -8.59 -19.23 57.88
N THR A 46 -7.40 -19.25 58.50
CA THR A 46 -7.13 -18.65 59.82
C THR A 46 -6.79 -17.16 59.74
N ILE A 47 -6.43 -16.64 58.56
CA ILE A 47 -6.03 -15.24 58.37
C ILE A 47 -7.04 -14.58 57.42
N PRO A 48 -7.86 -13.62 57.89
CA PRO A 48 -8.83 -12.95 57.03
C PRO A 48 -8.13 -12.14 55.94
N THR A 49 -8.68 -12.16 54.73
CA THR A 49 -8.16 -11.43 53.56
C THR A 49 -8.23 -9.92 53.79
N THR A 50 -7.06 -9.26 53.84
CA THR A 50 -6.94 -7.83 54.16
C THR A 50 -6.94 -6.92 52.93
N LEU A 51 -6.70 -7.46 51.74
CA LEU A 51 -6.65 -6.72 50.48
C LEU A 51 -7.75 -7.24 49.54
N GLN A 52 -8.67 -6.36 49.16
CA GLN A 52 -9.68 -6.62 48.14
C GLN A 52 -9.38 -5.77 46.91
N THR A 53 -9.39 -6.40 45.73
CA THR A 53 -9.26 -5.70 44.46
C THR A 53 -10.65 -5.14 44.10
N PRO A 54 -10.85 -3.83 43.97
CA PRO A 54 -12.19 -3.23 43.80
C PRO A 54 -12.87 -3.56 42.47
N LEU A 55 -12.13 -4.10 41.49
CA LEU A 55 -12.62 -4.45 40.16
C LEU A 55 -12.39 -5.92 39.79
N ALA A 56 -12.20 -6.77 40.79
CA ALA A 56 -11.89 -8.17 40.60
C ALA A 56 -13.05 -8.90 39.91
N ALA A 57 -12.72 -9.79 38.97
CA ALA A 57 -13.72 -10.63 38.31
C ALA A 57 -13.92 -11.91 39.12
N ASN A 58 -15.16 -12.39 39.16
CA ASN A 58 -15.48 -13.67 39.78
C ASN A 58 -14.60 -14.78 39.17
N ARG A 59 -14.05 -15.68 39.98
CA ARG A 59 -13.10 -16.73 39.56
C ARG A 59 -13.55 -17.51 38.32
N GLN A 60 -14.85 -17.80 38.20
CA GLN A 60 -15.40 -18.51 37.05
C GLN A 60 -15.35 -17.65 35.77
N GLU A 61 -15.72 -16.39 35.86
CA GLU A 61 -15.69 -15.42 34.75
C GLU A 61 -14.25 -15.10 34.34
N TYR A 62 -13.35 -14.97 35.32
CA TYR A 62 -11.92 -14.76 35.09
C TYR A 62 -11.29 -15.91 34.32
N LYS A 63 -11.58 -17.17 34.72
CA LYS A 63 -11.10 -18.36 34.01
C LYS A 63 -11.67 -18.45 32.59
N ALA A 64 -12.96 -18.18 32.41
CA ALA A 64 -13.60 -18.18 31.09
C ALA A 64 -13.02 -17.07 30.17
N SER A 65 -12.72 -15.90 30.73
CA SER A 65 -12.10 -14.79 30.01
C SER A 65 -10.67 -15.14 29.56
N ILE A 66 -9.87 -15.75 30.43
CA ILE A 66 -8.52 -16.23 30.09
C ILE A 66 -8.57 -17.27 28.98
N GLU A 67 -9.47 -18.25 29.08
CA GLU A 67 -9.63 -19.27 28.05
C GLU A 67 -10.00 -18.66 26.68
N THR A 68 -10.85 -17.64 26.69
CA THR A 68 -11.21 -16.87 25.49
C THR A 68 -10.00 -16.15 24.90
N PHE A 69 -9.19 -15.45 25.74
CA PHE A 69 -7.98 -14.76 25.27
C PHE A 69 -6.94 -15.73 24.71
N VAL A 70 -6.72 -16.87 25.36
CA VAL A 70 -5.78 -17.88 24.86
C VAL A 70 -6.25 -18.45 23.52
N ASN A 71 -7.53 -18.76 23.38
CA ASN A 71 -8.09 -19.25 22.12
C ASN A 71 -7.93 -18.22 20.99
N ASP A 72 -8.14 -16.94 21.28
CA ASP A 72 -7.99 -15.87 20.29
C ASP A 72 -6.53 -15.66 19.88
N ILE A 73 -5.59 -15.66 20.84
CA ILE A 73 -4.14 -15.61 20.58
C ILE A 73 -3.70 -16.79 19.71
N VAL A 74 -4.15 -18.01 20.02
CA VAL A 74 -3.80 -19.22 19.25
C VAL A 74 -4.37 -19.14 17.84
N ARG A 75 -5.61 -18.66 17.68
CA ARG A 75 -6.23 -18.48 16.37
C ARG A 75 -5.45 -17.46 15.53
N ARG A 76 -5.20 -16.27 16.07
CA ARG A 76 -4.43 -15.21 15.39
C ARG A 76 -3.01 -15.64 15.04
N SER A 77 -2.36 -16.41 15.90
CA SER A 77 -1.04 -16.98 15.61
C SER A 77 -1.06 -17.97 14.45
N LYS A 78 -2.13 -18.76 14.30
CA LYS A 78 -2.32 -19.64 13.13
C LYS A 78 -2.60 -18.84 11.86
N ASP A 79 -3.41 -17.79 11.96
CA ASP A 79 -3.73 -16.92 10.83
C ASP A 79 -2.47 -16.21 10.32
N ILE A 80 -1.62 -15.69 11.21
CA ILE A 80 -0.30 -15.14 10.86
C ILE A 80 0.58 -16.19 10.17
N LYS A 81 0.60 -17.43 10.66
CA LYS A 81 1.38 -18.51 10.02
C LYS A 81 0.87 -18.81 8.61
N ALA A 82 -0.44 -18.81 8.41
CA ALA A 82 -1.05 -18.98 7.09
C ALA A 82 -0.73 -17.79 6.16
N LEU A 83 -0.80 -16.56 6.67
CA LEU A 83 -0.40 -15.36 5.94
C LEU A 83 1.07 -15.45 5.52
N ILE A 84 1.98 -15.82 6.42
CA ILE A 84 3.41 -16.02 6.13
C ILE A 84 3.63 -17.05 5.02
N ALA A 85 2.90 -18.17 5.04
CA ALA A 85 2.99 -19.18 3.99
C ALA A 85 2.52 -18.66 2.61
N ASN A 86 1.61 -17.67 2.62
CA ASN A 86 1.08 -17.02 1.43
C ASN A 86 1.91 -15.80 0.99
N LEU A 87 3.01 -15.46 1.70
CA LEU A 87 3.91 -14.42 1.24
C LEU A 87 4.63 -14.89 -0.03
N PRO A 88 4.80 -13.98 -1.00
CA PRO A 88 5.61 -14.25 -2.17
C PRO A 88 7.07 -14.48 -1.78
N LYS A 89 7.75 -15.40 -2.45
CA LYS A 89 9.12 -15.77 -2.07
C LYS A 89 10.11 -14.74 -2.61
N LYS A 90 11.20 -14.52 -1.85
CA LYS A 90 12.25 -13.55 -2.20
C LYS A 90 12.95 -13.85 -3.54
N ASP A 91 13.01 -15.12 -3.93
CA ASP A 91 13.63 -15.57 -5.19
C ASP A 91 12.84 -15.13 -6.44
N ASP A 92 11.59 -14.68 -6.31
CA ASP A 92 10.80 -14.19 -7.44
C ASP A 92 11.24 -12.79 -7.91
N SER A 93 12.06 -12.07 -7.13
CA SER A 93 12.45 -10.68 -7.41
C SER A 93 13.21 -10.48 -8.72
N SER A 94 14.15 -11.36 -9.06
CA SER A 94 14.91 -11.27 -10.32
C SER A 94 14.01 -11.59 -11.52
N GLN A 95 13.17 -12.62 -11.41
CA GLN A 95 12.19 -12.99 -12.43
C GLN A 95 11.15 -11.88 -12.65
N ARG A 96 10.72 -11.20 -11.57
CA ARG A 96 9.84 -10.03 -11.65
C ARG A 96 10.50 -8.86 -12.34
N ALA A 97 11.79 -8.61 -12.08
CA ALA A 97 12.52 -7.55 -12.75
C ALA A 97 12.64 -7.82 -14.26
N THR A 98 12.94 -9.07 -14.65
CA THR A 98 12.95 -9.49 -16.05
C THR A 98 11.56 -9.35 -16.69
N ARG A 99 10.52 -9.87 -16.04
CA ARG A 99 9.12 -9.74 -16.52
C ARG A 99 8.66 -8.29 -16.63
N LEU A 100 9.09 -7.42 -15.71
CA LEU A 100 8.80 -5.99 -15.76
C LEU A 100 9.48 -5.34 -16.97
N SER A 101 10.72 -5.71 -17.27
CA SER A 101 11.43 -5.25 -18.47
C SER A 101 10.74 -5.70 -19.75
N GLU A 102 10.33 -6.96 -19.82
CA GLU A 102 9.58 -7.52 -20.96
C GLU A 102 8.25 -6.78 -21.15
N LEU A 103 7.50 -6.54 -20.07
CA LEU A 103 6.23 -5.82 -20.13
C LEU A 103 6.42 -4.35 -20.52
N GLN A 104 7.53 -3.72 -20.12
CA GLN A 104 7.87 -2.37 -20.51
C GLN A 104 8.18 -2.27 -22.01
N GLU A 105 8.88 -3.27 -22.55
CA GLU A 105 9.11 -3.38 -23.99
C GLU A 105 7.80 -3.58 -24.76
N GLU A 106 6.94 -4.51 -24.31
CA GLU A 106 5.60 -4.73 -24.87
C GLU A 106 4.75 -3.45 -24.86
N LEU A 107 4.77 -2.70 -23.75
CA LEU A 107 4.08 -1.41 -23.64
C LEU A 107 4.65 -0.35 -24.60
N SER A 108 5.97 -0.35 -24.82
CA SER A 108 6.59 0.58 -25.77
C SER A 108 6.11 0.29 -27.19
N THR A 109 6.14 -0.97 -27.61
CA THR A 109 5.68 -1.39 -28.94
C THR A 109 4.18 -1.11 -29.11
N ALA A 110 3.35 -1.47 -28.13
CA ALA A 110 1.90 -1.21 -28.18
C ALA A 110 1.58 0.30 -28.26
N ASN A 111 2.36 1.15 -27.57
CA ASN A 111 2.20 2.59 -27.65
C ASN A 111 2.62 3.15 -29.02
N GLU A 112 3.64 2.59 -29.65
CA GLU A 112 4.04 2.97 -31.01
C GLU A 112 2.98 2.56 -32.03
N GLU A 113 2.47 1.34 -31.95
CA GLU A 113 1.37 0.86 -32.78
C GLU A 113 0.11 1.72 -32.60
N TYR A 114 -0.21 2.09 -31.35
CA TYR A 114 -1.32 2.99 -31.05
C TYR A 114 -1.14 4.37 -31.71
N LYS A 115 0.07 4.96 -31.65
CA LYS A 115 0.36 6.24 -32.30
C LYS A 115 0.22 6.16 -33.81
N ILE A 116 0.68 5.07 -34.43
CA ILE A 116 0.56 4.86 -35.88
C ILE A 116 -0.91 4.73 -36.27
N ALA A 117 -1.69 3.92 -35.55
CA ALA A 117 -3.12 3.73 -35.81
C ALA A 117 -3.90 5.05 -35.64
N LEU A 118 -3.53 5.87 -34.65
CA LEU A 118 -4.12 7.19 -34.45
C LEU A 118 -3.83 8.12 -35.63
N ALA A 119 -2.57 8.20 -36.08
CA ALA A 119 -2.18 9.03 -37.22
C ALA A 119 -2.92 8.62 -38.50
N GLN A 120 -3.06 7.31 -38.75
CA GLN A 120 -3.85 6.79 -39.87
C GLN A 120 -5.33 7.16 -39.75
N SER A 121 -5.90 7.08 -38.56
CA SER A 121 -7.29 7.48 -38.32
C SER A 121 -7.48 8.98 -38.55
N GLU A 122 -6.54 9.83 -38.15
CA GLU A 122 -6.58 11.27 -38.39
C GLU A 122 -6.47 11.59 -39.90
N GLU A 123 -5.58 10.92 -40.62
CA GLU A 123 -5.42 11.08 -42.07
C GLU A 123 -6.71 10.70 -42.83
N LEU A 124 -7.29 9.55 -42.52
CA LEU A 124 -8.55 9.10 -43.12
C LEU A 124 -9.72 10.04 -42.79
N LEU A 125 -9.74 10.64 -41.61
CA LEU A 125 -10.75 11.63 -41.24
C LEU A 125 -10.60 12.92 -42.05
N LEU A 126 -9.37 13.38 -42.31
CA LEU A 126 -9.13 14.52 -43.19
C LEU A 126 -9.54 14.22 -44.64
N GLU A 127 -9.25 13.01 -45.13
CA GLU A 127 -9.70 12.59 -46.46
C GLU A 127 -11.23 12.54 -46.55
N LEU A 128 -11.90 11.96 -45.55
CA LEU A 128 -13.37 11.93 -45.46
C LEU A 128 -13.95 13.34 -45.44
N GLN A 129 -13.37 14.25 -44.64
CA GLN A 129 -13.82 15.63 -44.56
C GLN A 129 -13.63 16.35 -45.90
N SER A 130 -12.49 16.17 -46.57
CA SER A 130 -12.24 16.75 -47.89
C SER A 130 -13.20 16.20 -48.95
N ALA A 131 -13.48 14.89 -48.93
CA ALA A 131 -14.46 14.27 -49.83
C ALA A 131 -15.89 14.76 -49.54
N LEU A 132 -16.23 14.97 -48.27
CA LEU A 132 -17.52 15.52 -47.87
C LEU A 132 -17.67 16.98 -48.31
N ASP A 133 -16.65 17.81 -48.11
CA ASP A 133 -16.64 19.22 -48.53
C ASP A 133 -16.72 19.36 -50.05
N GLN A 134 -16.05 18.46 -50.79
CA GLN A 134 -16.14 18.41 -52.25
C GLN A 134 -17.50 17.92 -52.75
N ALA A 135 -18.16 17.01 -52.01
CA ALA A 135 -19.49 16.51 -52.34
C ALA A 135 -20.63 17.47 -51.95
N LEU A 136 -20.45 18.28 -50.89
CA LEU A 136 -21.46 19.23 -50.41
C LEU A 136 -21.38 20.61 -51.08
N GLY A 137 -20.22 21.00 -51.62
CA GLY A 137 -20.06 22.29 -52.32
C GLY A 137 -20.24 23.51 -51.40
N GLU A 138 -19.12 24.04 -50.89
CA GLU A 138 -18.93 25.32 -50.16
C GLU A 138 -19.86 25.69 -48.99
N ASP A 139 -20.87 24.91 -48.61
CA ASP A 139 -21.71 25.18 -47.44
C ASP A 139 -21.69 24.00 -46.45
N SER A 140 -20.66 23.94 -45.58
CA SER A 140 -20.67 23.04 -44.42
C SER A 140 -20.08 23.72 -43.17
N PRO A 141 -20.76 23.64 -42.00
CA PRO A 141 -20.29 24.27 -40.77
C PRO A 141 -19.03 23.58 -40.23
N TYR A 142 -18.03 24.38 -39.89
CA TYR A 142 -16.83 23.94 -39.17
C TYR A 142 -17.22 23.19 -37.89
N ILE A 143 -17.01 21.87 -37.87
CA ILE A 143 -17.14 21.04 -36.68
C ILE A 143 -15.75 21.04 -36.00
N PRO A 144 -15.56 21.73 -34.87
CA PRO A 144 -14.29 21.68 -34.16
C PRO A 144 -14.05 20.27 -33.63
N ILE A 145 -12.94 19.68 -34.05
CA ILE A 145 -12.43 18.41 -33.53
C ILE A 145 -12.05 18.64 -32.05
N PRO A 146 -12.54 17.83 -31.09
CA PRO A 146 -12.03 17.87 -29.73
C PRO A 146 -10.65 17.21 -29.68
N THR A 147 -9.60 17.93 -30.08
CA THR A 147 -8.18 17.55 -29.89
C THR A 147 -7.74 17.61 -28.41
N LYS A 148 -8.68 17.77 -27.47
CA LYS A 148 -8.40 17.96 -26.05
C LYS A 148 -8.63 16.69 -25.25
N ILE A 149 -7.94 15.63 -25.62
CA ILE A 149 -7.63 14.53 -24.70
C ILE A 149 -6.15 14.25 -24.94
N ILE A 150 -5.30 14.27 -23.90
CA ILE A 150 -3.86 13.90 -23.88
C ILE A 150 -2.82 15.05 -23.84
N SER A 151 -3.14 16.34 -24.05
CA SER A 151 -2.12 17.41 -23.82
C SER A 151 -2.02 17.90 -22.37
N SER A 152 -2.79 17.35 -21.42
CA SER A 152 -2.79 17.79 -20.01
C SER A 152 -2.44 16.72 -18.99
N THR A 153 -1.96 15.53 -19.39
CA THR A 153 -1.72 14.44 -18.42
C THR A 153 -0.33 13.78 -18.52
N LEU A 154 0.58 14.28 -19.36
CA LEU A 154 1.92 13.67 -19.50
C LEU A 154 3.09 14.61 -19.15
N ASP A 155 2.84 15.89 -18.86
CA ASP A 155 3.93 16.87 -18.63
C ASP A 155 4.08 17.37 -17.18
N GLU A 156 3.22 16.98 -16.23
CA GLU A 156 3.30 17.51 -14.86
C GLU A 156 4.14 16.69 -13.86
N ASP A 157 4.42 15.41 -14.10
CA ASP A 157 5.06 14.56 -13.08
C ASP A 157 6.60 14.45 -13.15
N ASN A 158 7.24 15.01 -14.18
CA ASN A 158 8.70 14.85 -14.38
C ASN A 158 9.56 16.06 -13.97
N ASN A 159 8.97 17.12 -13.41
CA ASN A 159 9.71 18.35 -13.08
C ASN A 159 9.72 18.73 -11.58
N GLN A 160 9.40 17.81 -10.67
CA GLN A 160 9.39 18.07 -9.21
C GLN A 160 10.37 17.23 -8.38
N ARG A 161 11.34 16.53 -9.00
CA ARG A 161 12.39 15.80 -8.24
C ARG A 161 13.81 16.31 -8.41
N ASN A 162 14.00 17.54 -8.88
CA ASN A 162 15.36 18.07 -9.06
C ASN A 162 15.54 19.54 -8.67
N THR A 163 15.04 19.95 -7.49
CA THR A 163 15.42 21.22 -6.85
C THR A 163 15.17 21.19 -5.34
N THR A 164 16.01 20.48 -4.57
CA THR A 164 16.18 20.79 -3.13
C THR A 164 17.54 20.31 -2.61
N VAL A 165 18.62 20.82 -3.19
CA VAL A 165 19.90 20.94 -2.46
C VAL A 165 20.53 22.27 -2.86
N GLY A 166 20.65 23.17 -1.89
CA GLY A 166 21.57 24.30 -1.96
C GLY A 166 20.92 25.67 -1.75
N GLU A 167 20.79 26.09 -0.49
CA GLU A 167 21.29 27.40 -0.05
C GLU A 167 21.13 27.52 1.48
N GLY A 168 22.25 27.59 2.20
CA GLY A 168 22.24 27.79 3.65
C GLY A 168 23.54 27.47 4.38
N ALA A 169 24.66 28.11 4.03
CA ALA A 169 25.78 28.42 4.91
C ALA A 169 26.78 29.27 4.09
N GLY A 170 27.12 30.51 4.46
CA GLY A 170 27.56 30.86 5.79
C GLY A 170 29.09 30.86 5.77
N GLN A 171 29.63 32.05 5.52
CA GLN A 171 31.02 32.45 5.50
C GLN A 171 31.90 31.92 6.67
N GLU A 172 33.21 31.88 6.35
CA GLU A 172 34.37 32.10 7.22
C GLU A 172 34.93 30.94 8.06
N GLY A 173 36.24 30.69 7.89
CA GLY A 173 37.01 29.85 8.81
C GLY A 173 38.22 29.14 8.20
N ASN A 174 39.15 29.90 7.63
CA ASN A 174 40.47 29.44 7.21
C ASN A 174 41.31 28.99 8.42
N THR A 175 41.75 27.74 8.49
CA THR A 175 43.05 27.37 9.12
C THR A 175 43.53 26.04 8.55
N ILE A 176 44.67 26.09 7.85
CA ILE A 176 45.52 24.93 7.60
C ILE A 176 46.73 25.01 8.55
N ILE A 177 47.21 23.84 8.95
CA ILE A 177 48.60 23.39 9.19
C ILE A 177 49.07 23.23 10.65
N ASP A 178 49.41 21.97 10.92
CA ASP A 178 50.53 21.37 11.68
C ASP A 178 50.68 21.45 13.22
N ALA A 179 51.19 20.29 13.68
CA ALA A 179 51.77 19.89 14.96
C ALA A 179 50.81 19.34 16.03
#